data_AF-A0A7V3CQZ5-F1
#
_entry.id   AF-A0A7V3CQZ5-F1
#
_cell.length_a   1.000
_cell.length_b   1.000
_cell.length_c   1.000
_cell.angle_alpha   90.00
_cell.angle_beta   90.00
_cell.angle_gamma   90.00
#
_symmetry.space_group_name_H-M   'P 1'
#
loop_
_entity.id
_entity.type
_entity.pdbx_description
1 polymer ?
#
loop_
_entity_poly.entity_id
_entity_poly.type
_entity_poly.pdbx_seq_one_letter_code
_entity_poly.pdbx_strand_id
1 'polypeptide(L)'
;MLKAARVFLIVISILNGVAGLVCGVLFLISPDGSLMGFQPLLPVIATLPLAEVFFQSLTWIGIAMLLALGIPNTVASVMLLRRHPAQYTVTLIAAVLLMLWTGFELIFMYNVGAVGYFIVGVLCALCSVMLIRKGASADA
;
A
#
# COMPACT_ATOMS: atom_id res chain seq x y z
N MET A 1 17.62 17.05 7.01
CA MET A 1 16.93 15.80 7.41
C MET A 1 15.40 15.88 7.21
N LEU A 2 14.64 16.81 7.82
CA LEU A 2 13.17 16.82 7.67
C LEU A 2 12.65 17.03 6.24
N LYS A 3 13.31 17.90 5.45
CA LYS A 3 12.95 18.10 4.03
C LYS A 3 13.09 16.81 3.22
N ALA A 4 14.15 16.04 3.46
CA ALA A 4 14.39 14.77 2.79
C ALA A 4 13.35 13.71 3.16
N ALA A 5 13.01 13.58 4.45
CA ALA A 5 11.96 12.67 4.92
C ALA A 5 10.59 13.00 4.31
N ARG A 6 10.26 14.29 4.18
CA ARG A 6 9.01 14.73 3.55
C ARG A 6 8.97 14.42 2.05
N VAL A 7 10.05 14.68 1.33
CA VAL A 7 10.15 14.35 -0.10
C VAL A 7 10.07 12.84 -0.30
N PHE A 8 10.74 12.06 0.55
CA PHE A 8 10.63 10.60 0.54
C PHE A 8 9.18 10.13 0.72
N LEU A 9 8.46 10.65 1.72
CA LEU A 9 7.04 10.33 1.93
C LEU A 9 6.18 10.69 0.71
N ILE A 10 6.39 11.86 0.10
CA ILE A 10 5.65 12.27 -1.10
C ILE A 10 5.89 11.29 -2.24
N VAL A 11 7.16 11.01 -2.56
CA VAL A 11 7.53 10.13 -3.68
C VAL A 11 6.97 8.73 -3.46
N ILE A 12 7.14 8.16 -2.27
CA ILE A 12 6.67 6.81 -1.97
C ILE A 12 5.15 6.72 -1.92
N SER A 13 4.44 7.71 -1.35
CA SER A 13 2.98 7.72 -1.35
C SER A 13 2.41 7.85 -2.77
N ILE A 14 3.05 8.62 -3.65
CA ILE A 14 2.64 8.70 -5.07
C ILE A 14 2.88 7.34 -5.76
N LEU A 15 4.08 6.77 -5.62
CA LEU A 15 4.41 5.49 -6.25
C LEU A 15 3.49 4.37 -5.77
N ASN A 16 3.26 4.24 -4.47
CA ASN A 16 2.38 3.21 -3.92
C ASN A 16 0.90 3.47 -4.27
N GLY A 17 0.47 4.73 -4.32
CA GLY A 17 -0.90 5.07 -4.74
C GLY A 17 -1.16 4.71 -6.19
N VAL A 18 -0.26 5.09 -7.10
CA VAL A 18 -0.33 4.73 -8.52
C VAL A 18 -0.24 3.22 -8.71
N ALA A 19 0.72 2.56 -8.05
CA ALA A 19 0.85 1.10 -8.12
C ALA A 19 -0.43 0.40 -7.63
N GLY A 20 -1.00 0.82 -6.50
CA GLY A 20 -2.24 0.24 -5.97
C GLY A 20 -3.47 0.50 -6.87
N LEU A 21 -3.57 1.67 -7.49
CA LEU A 21 -4.63 1.99 -8.45
C LEU A 21 -4.50 1.16 -9.72
N VAL A 22 -3.31 1.14 -10.33
CA VAL A 22 -3.05 0.39 -11.57
C VAL A 22 -3.26 -1.10 -11.33
N CYS A 23 -2.66 -1.66 -10.27
CA CYS A 23 -2.78 -3.07 -9.99
C CYS A 23 -4.22 -3.46 -9.65
N GLY A 24 -4.91 -2.66 -8.82
CA GLY A 24 -6.28 -2.94 -8.44
C GLY A 24 -7.28 -2.87 -9.60
N VAL A 25 -7.12 -1.89 -10.51
CA VAL A 25 -7.95 -1.77 -11.71
C VAL A 25 -7.66 -2.92 -12.70
N LEU A 26 -6.40 -3.31 -12.86
CA LEU A 26 -6.03 -4.43 -13.72
C LEU A 26 -6.62 -5.77 -13.24
N PHE A 27 -6.62 -6.02 -11.92
CA PHE A 27 -7.31 -7.19 -11.35
C PHE A 27 -8.83 -7.14 -11.51
N LEU A 28 -9.41 -5.94 -11.63
CA LEU A 28 -10.85 -5.76 -11.88
C LEU A 28 -11.22 -5.98 -13.36
N ILE A 29 -10.35 -5.56 -14.29
CA ILE A 29 -10.56 -5.70 -15.74
C ILE A 29 -10.25 -7.13 -16.21
N SER A 30 -9.23 -7.76 -15.65
CA SER A 30 -8.82 -9.11 -16.01
C SER A 30 -8.64 -9.96 -14.76
N PRO A 31 -9.75 -10.46 -14.21
CA PRO A 31 -9.73 -11.34 -13.04
C PRO A 31 -9.13 -12.71 -13.31
N ASP A 32 -8.66 -12.99 -14.53
CA ASP A 32 -7.85 -14.17 -14.88
C ASP A 32 -6.34 -13.91 -14.78
N GLY A 33 -5.90 -12.69 -14.45
CA GLY A 33 -4.49 -12.33 -14.34
C GLY A 33 -3.73 -12.24 -15.68
N SER A 34 -4.41 -12.31 -16.82
CA SER A 34 -3.79 -12.35 -18.16
C SER A 34 -3.05 -11.09 -18.53
N LEU A 35 -3.57 -9.92 -18.15
CA LEU A 35 -2.92 -8.64 -18.41
C LEU A 35 -1.67 -8.41 -17.57
N MET A 36 -1.52 -9.11 -16.44
CA MET A 36 -0.35 -9.00 -15.57
C MET A 36 0.62 -10.18 -15.72
N GLY A 37 0.32 -11.14 -16.60
CA GLY A 37 1.16 -12.33 -16.78
C GLY A 37 1.13 -13.31 -15.59
N PHE A 38 0.07 -13.29 -14.76
CA PHE A 38 -0.13 -14.23 -13.65
C PHE A 38 -0.68 -15.60 -14.08
N GLN A 39 -0.91 -15.83 -15.38
CA GLN A 39 -1.34 -17.13 -15.93
C GLN A 39 -0.58 -18.36 -15.40
N PRO A 40 0.76 -18.36 -15.30
CA PRO A 40 1.50 -19.51 -14.77
C PRO A 40 1.47 -19.61 -13.23
N LEU A 41 1.03 -18.57 -12.52
CA LEU A 41 0.93 -18.55 -11.06
C LEU A 41 -0.44 -19.03 -10.54
N LEU A 42 -1.48 -19.01 -11.36
CA LEU A 42 -2.81 -19.56 -11.04
C LEU A 42 -2.80 -20.97 -10.42
N PRO A 43 -2.06 -21.98 -10.94
CA PRO A 43 -2.03 -23.31 -10.34
C PRO A 43 -1.33 -23.37 -8.98
N VAL A 44 -0.34 -22.50 -8.72
CA VAL A 44 0.31 -22.40 -7.40
C VAL A 44 -0.64 -21.75 -6.40
N ILE A 45 -1.38 -20.75 -6.86
CA ILE A 45 -2.30 -20.02 -6.00
C ILE A 45 -3.56 -20.84 -5.64
N ALA A 46 -3.99 -21.75 -6.52
CA ALA A 46 -5.05 -22.72 -6.24
C ALA A 46 -4.72 -23.67 -5.06
N THR A 47 -3.45 -23.81 -4.68
CA THR A 47 -3.02 -24.66 -3.54
C THR A 47 -3.00 -23.92 -2.20
N LEU A 48 -3.32 -22.62 -2.17
CA LEU A 48 -3.33 -21.84 -0.94
C LEU A 48 -4.56 -22.13 -0.07
N PRO A 49 -4.42 -22.12 1.27
CA PRO A 49 -5.48 -22.47 2.23
C PRO A 49 -6.69 -21.52 2.25
N LEU A 50 -6.71 -20.50 1.37
CA LEU A 50 -7.79 -19.52 1.22
C LEU A 50 -8.24 -19.36 -0.25
N ALA A 51 -7.82 -20.26 -1.15
CA ALA A 51 -8.12 -20.20 -2.57
C ALA A 51 -9.64 -20.15 -2.84
N GLU A 52 -10.47 -20.88 -2.09
CA GLU A 52 -11.93 -20.84 -2.29
C GLU A 52 -12.58 -19.47 -1.99
N VAL A 53 -12.00 -18.67 -1.09
CA VAL A 53 -12.54 -17.35 -0.70
C VAL A 53 -11.92 -16.22 -1.55
N PHE A 54 -10.65 -16.35 -1.92
CA PHE A 54 -9.91 -15.32 -2.66
C PHE A 54 -9.92 -15.50 -4.19
N PHE A 55 -10.20 -16.71 -4.72
CA PHE A 55 -10.04 -17.05 -6.14
C PHE A 55 -11.33 -17.38 -6.90
N GLN A 56 -12.53 -17.23 -6.32
CA GLN A 56 -13.74 -17.19 -7.17
C GLN A 56 -13.74 -15.97 -8.09
N SER A 57 -13.03 -14.89 -7.72
CA SER A 57 -12.72 -13.78 -8.62
C SER A 57 -11.57 -12.92 -8.04
N LEU A 58 -10.46 -12.81 -8.76
CA LEU A 58 -9.33 -11.90 -8.42
C LEU A 58 -9.78 -10.42 -8.27
N THR A 59 -11.02 -10.10 -8.66
CA THR A 59 -11.69 -8.83 -8.39
C THR A 59 -11.69 -8.46 -6.91
N TRP A 60 -11.86 -9.43 -5.99
CA TRP A 60 -11.86 -9.15 -4.55
C TRP A 60 -10.49 -8.66 -4.06
N ILE A 61 -9.41 -9.30 -4.55
CA ILE A 61 -8.02 -8.88 -4.29
C ILE A 61 -7.78 -7.48 -4.88
N GLY A 62 -8.28 -7.23 -6.10
CA GLY A 62 -8.18 -5.91 -6.73
C GLY A 62 -8.88 -4.81 -5.93
N ILE A 63 -10.09 -5.06 -5.44
CA ILE A 63 -10.84 -4.13 -4.58
C ILE A 63 -10.11 -3.90 -3.27
N ALA A 64 -9.61 -4.96 -2.64
CA ALA A 64 -8.90 -4.85 -1.38
C ALA A 64 -7.56 -4.12 -1.54
N MET A 65 -6.82 -4.31 -2.64
CA MET A 65 -5.66 -3.47 -2.98
C MET A 65 -6.06 -2.01 -3.22
N LEU A 66 -7.18 -1.72 -3.89
CA LEU A 66 -7.65 -0.35 -4.07
C LEU A 66 -7.94 0.32 -2.72
N LEU A 67 -8.61 -0.38 -1.82
CA LEU A 67 -9.00 0.14 -0.52
C LEU A 67 -7.82 0.24 0.46
N ALA A 68 -6.90 -0.74 0.45
CA ALA A 68 -5.80 -0.81 1.39
C ALA A 68 -4.53 -0.08 0.92
N LEU A 69 -4.31 -0.01 -0.39
CA LEU A 69 -3.08 0.52 -0.99
C LEU A 69 -3.32 1.75 -1.87
N GLY A 70 -4.28 1.69 -2.79
CA GLY A 70 -4.51 2.73 -3.79
C GLY A 70 -5.05 4.04 -3.21
N ILE A 71 -6.27 4.00 -2.67
CA ILE A 71 -6.98 5.18 -2.15
C ILE A 71 -6.22 5.83 -0.99
N PRO A 72 -5.77 5.10 0.06
CA PRO A 72 -5.14 5.72 1.22
C PRO A 72 -3.83 6.42 0.86
N ASN A 73 -2.98 5.81 0.03
CA ASN A 73 -1.73 6.42 -0.41
C ASN A 73 -1.96 7.59 -1.36
N THR A 74 -2.99 7.52 -2.21
CA THR A 74 -3.37 8.64 -3.07
C THR A 74 -3.84 9.83 -2.24
N VAL A 75 -4.71 9.63 -1.25
CA VAL A 75 -5.16 10.68 -0.32
C VAL A 75 -3.98 11.25 0.47
N ALA A 76 -3.09 10.40 0.99
CA ALA A 76 -1.88 10.84 1.68
C ALA A 76 -0.98 11.71 0.77
N SER A 77 -0.78 11.30 -0.49
CA SER A 77 0.03 12.03 -1.46
C SER A 77 -0.54 13.43 -1.75
N VAL A 78 -1.87 13.54 -1.93
CA VAL A 78 -2.56 14.81 -2.17
C VAL A 78 -2.46 15.72 -0.95
N MET A 79 -2.61 15.19 0.26
CA MET A 79 -2.48 15.97 1.50
C MET A 79 -1.05 16.45 1.76
N LEU A 80 -0.04 15.62 1.43
CA LEU A 80 1.37 16.00 1.50
C LEU A 80 1.71 17.10 0.49
N LEU A 81 1.19 17.02 -0.74
CA LEU A 81 1.34 18.06 -1.77
C LEU A 81 0.67 19.38 -1.36
N ARG A 82 -0.53 19.31 -0.76
CA ARG A 82 -1.27 20.48 -0.26
C ARG A 82 -0.76 21.01 1.09
N ARG A 83 0.24 20.38 1.69
CA ARG A 83 0.81 20.72 3.02
C ARG A 83 -0.24 20.83 4.14
N HIS A 84 -1.30 20.03 4.08
CA HIS A 84 -2.37 20.06 5.09
C HIS A 84 -1.84 19.69 6.49
N PRO A 85 -2.36 20.27 7.60
CA PRO A 85 -1.90 19.94 8.96
C PRO A 85 -1.98 18.44 9.28
N ALA A 86 -3.03 17.76 8.81
CA ALA A 86 -3.21 16.32 9.01
C ALA A 86 -2.41 15.40 8.04
N GLN A 87 -1.54 15.95 7.19
CA GLN A 87 -0.82 15.17 6.17
C GLN A 87 -0.04 13.98 6.76
N TYR A 88 0.62 14.17 7.91
CA TYR A 88 1.47 13.14 8.50
C TYR A 88 0.64 12.05 9.18
N THR A 89 -0.48 12.41 9.81
CA THR A 89 -1.41 11.44 10.41
C THR A 89 -2.05 10.57 9.35
N VAL A 90 -2.46 11.15 8.22
CA VAL A 90 -3.04 10.37 7.11
C VAL A 90 -2.00 9.49 6.42
N THR A 91 -0.77 9.97 6.27
CA THR A 91 0.34 9.15 5.75
C THR A 91 0.67 7.98 6.70
N LEU A 92 0.59 8.20 8.02
CA LEU A 92 0.76 7.14 9.01
C LEU A 92 -0.35 6.08 8.91
N ILE A 93 -1.62 6.51 8.81
CA ILE A 93 -2.75 5.59 8.64
C ILE A 93 -2.58 4.77 7.34
N ALA A 94 -2.23 5.43 6.23
CA ALA A 94 -1.99 4.76 4.96
C ALA A 94 -0.82 3.75 5.04
N ALA A 95 0.26 4.10 5.75
CA ALA A 95 1.39 3.21 5.96
C ALA A 95 1.02 1.99 6.83
N VAL A 96 0.21 2.19 7.88
CA VAL A 96 -0.31 1.09 8.71
C VAL A 96 -1.23 0.18 7.91
N LEU A 97 -2.11 0.74 7.09
CA LEU A 97 -3.01 -0.05 6.24
C LEU A 97 -2.23 -0.87 5.22
N LEU A 98 -1.18 -0.29 4.63
CA LEU A 98 -0.22 -0.99 3.77
C LEU A 98 0.49 -2.13 4.50
N MET A 99 0.95 -1.91 5.74
CA MET A 99 1.58 -2.97 6.55
C MET A 99 0.59 -4.09 6.91
N LEU A 100 -0.67 -3.77 7.20
CA LEU A 100 -1.70 -4.77 7.49
C LEU A 100 -2.01 -5.61 6.25
N TRP A 101 -2.15 -4.98 5.09
CA TRP A 101 -2.38 -5.68 3.82
C TRP A 101 -1.21 -6.59 3.45
N THR A 102 0.01 -6.06 3.46
CA THR A 102 1.21 -6.85 3.11
C THR A 102 1.57 -7.89 4.15
N GLY A 103 1.29 -7.64 5.43
CA GLY A 103 1.41 -8.63 6.50
C GLY A 103 0.41 -9.78 6.33
N PHE A 104 -0.82 -9.47 5.95
CA PHE A 104 -1.81 -10.47 5.57
C PHE A 104 -1.33 -11.29 4.35
N GLU A 105 -0.89 -10.62 3.28
CA GLU A 105 -0.29 -11.30 2.13
C GLU A 105 0.89 -12.19 2.56
N LEU A 106 1.80 -11.74 3.42
CA LEU A 106 2.95 -12.55 3.84
C LEU A 106 2.59 -13.82 4.63
N ILE A 107 1.52 -13.77 5.44
CA ILE A 107 1.07 -14.92 6.24
C ILE A 107 0.38 -15.97 5.36
N PHE A 108 -0.43 -15.53 4.38
CA PHE A 108 -1.26 -16.42 3.57
C PHE A 108 -0.66 -16.74 2.19
N MET A 109 0.17 -15.86 1.64
CA MET A 109 0.79 -15.94 0.32
C MET A 109 2.18 -15.28 0.33
N TYR A 110 3.20 -16.03 0.76
CA TYR A 110 4.56 -15.50 0.81
C TYR A 110 5.00 -14.92 -0.56
N ASN A 111 5.21 -13.60 -0.60
CA ASN A 111 5.56 -12.86 -1.80
C ASN A 111 6.71 -11.89 -1.49
N VAL A 112 7.80 -11.98 -2.27
CA VAL A 112 8.97 -11.10 -2.13
C VAL A 112 8.59 -9.62 -2.34
N GLY A 113 7.60 -9.36 -3.20
CA GLY A 113 7.02 -8.02 -3.37
C GLY A 113 6.36 -7.51 -2.08
N ALA A 114 5.59 -8.35 -1.39
CA ALA A 114 4.95 -8.01 -0.13
C ALA A 114 5.98 -7.70 0.98
N VAL A 115 7.12 -8.41 1.02
CA VAL A 115 8.25 -8.07 1.92
C VAL A 115 8.75 -6.65 1.66
N GLY A 116 8.97 -6.30 0.38
CA GLY A 116 9.43 -4.97 -0.01
C GLY A 116 8.45 -3.87 0.41
N TYR A 117 7.16 -4.04 0.10
CA TYR A 117 6.12 -3.09 0.47
C TYR A 117 5.91 -2.99 1.99
N PHE A 118 6.10 -4.08 2.73
CA PHE A 118 6.05 -4.07 4.20
C PHE A 118 7.18 -3.20 4.78
N ILE A 119 8.41 -3.37 4.30
CA ILE A 119 9.56 -2.54 4.71
C ILE A 119 9.29 -1.06 4.38
N VAL A 120 8.77 -0.78 3.19
CA VAL A 120 8.39 0.58 2.78
C VAL A 120 7.32 1.15 3.72
N GLY A 121 6.31 0.36 4.09
CA GLY A 121 5.29 0.73 5.08
C GLY A 121 5.89 1.10 6.43
N VAL A 122 6.83 0.30 6.95
CA VAL A 122 7.55 0.59 8.20
C VAL A 122 8.32 1.90 8.11
N LEU A 123 9.08 2.11 7.03
CA LEU A 123 9.85 3.35 6.82
C LEU A 123 8.95 4.59 6.75
N CYS A 124 7.81 4.48 6.06
CA CYS A 124 6.83 5.56 5.96
C CYS A 124 6.17 5.87 7.32
N ALA A 125 5.83 4.84 8.09
CA ALA A 125 5.28 5.01 9.43
C ALA A 125 6.28 5.71 10.36
N LEU A 126 7.53 5.26 10.38
CA LEU A 126 8.61 5.86 11.17
C LEU A 126 8.85 7.33 10.78
N CYS A 127 8.97 7.61 9.48
CA CYS A 127 9.14 8.98 8.99
C CYS A 127 7.96 9.88 9.38
N SER A 128 6.72 9.37 9.29
CA SER A 128 5.52 10.13 9.67
C SER A 128 5.49 10.42 11.16
N VAL A 129 5.77 9.44 12.02
CA VAL A 129 5.82 9.62 13.48
C VAL A 129 6.91 10.63 13.88
N MET A 130 8.10 10.53 13.28
CA MET A 130 9.19 11.47 13.56
C MET A 130 8.81 12.91 13.19
N LEU A 131 8.08 13.11 12.09
CA LEU A 131 7.62 14.43 11.65
C LEU A 131 6.48 14.98 12.53
N ILE A 132 5.55 14.13 12.97
CA ILE A 132 4.50 14.52 13.94
C ILE A 132 5.12 14.97 15.25
N ARG A 133 6.06 14.20 15.81
CA ARG A 133 6.73 14.53 17.08
C ARG A 133 7.53 15.82 16.99
N LYS A 134 8.19 16.08 15.86
CA LYS A 134 8.93 17.33 15.66
C LYS A 134 8.05 18.56 15.43
N GLY A 135 6.89 18.38 14.79
CA GLY A 135 5.89 19.46 14.68
C GLY A 135 5.39 19.85 16.06
N ALA A 136 5.01 18.87 16.88
CA ALA A 136 4.54 19.10 18.25
C ALA A 136 5.57 19.77 19.18
N SER A 137 6.87 19.54 18.96
CA SER A 137 7.95 20.17 19.74
C SER A 137 8.36 21.57 19.27
N ALA A 138 7.90 22.02 18.10
CA ALA A 138 8.17 23.37 17.60
C ALA A 138 7.12 24.39 18.08
N ASP A 139 5.96 23.89 18.52
CA ASP A 139 4.82 24.66 19.01
C ASP A 139 4.72 24.67 20.56
N ALA A 140 5.72 24.12 21.25
CA ALA A 140 5.84 24.04 22.73
C ALA A 140 7.05 24.83 23.23
#